data_AF-A0A1W9SF25-F1
#
_entry.id   AF-A0A1W9SF25-F1
#
_cell.length_a   1.000
_cell.length_b   1.000
_cell.length_c   1.000
_cell.angle_alpha   90.00
_cell.angle_beta   90.00
_cell.angle_gamma   90.00
#
_symmetry.space_group_name_H-M   'P 1'
#
loop_
_entity.id
_entity.type
_entity.pdbx_description
1 polymer ?
#
loop_
_entity_poly.entity_id
_entity_poly.type
_entity_poly.pdbx_seq_one_letter_code
_entity_poly.pdbx_strand_id
1 'polypeptide(L)'
;MFQNLTPLDLVFLIFYFALLAGVGFHFSRKEKSSTEYFLAGRKVGWIAIGASLFASNISSEHFIGLAGSGASRGLAVGHFEWLAAFIVLILGWVFVPFYLKSGVFTMPEFLERRYNKSSRMYLTSVSIIGYVLTKISVTLFAGGLLLHEILGWDIATSAIAMVIVAGIYTVAGGLKAIVHVDVLQTAVLIIGATTLTILGLHEVGG
;
A
#
# COMPACT_ATOMS: atom_id res chain seq x y z
N MET A 1 -8.52 19.90 -17.17
CA MET A 1 -7.56 20.64 -18.03
C MET A 1 -6.29 20.91 -17.22
N PHE A 2 -5.55 19.85 -16.85
CA PHE A 2 -4.27 19.95 -16.14
C PHE A 2 -3.12 19.77 -17.14
N GLN A 3 -3.03 20.64 -18.15
CA GLN A 3 -2.09 20.44 -19.27
C GLN A 3 -0.68 20.98 -19.06
N ASN A 4 -0.29 21.45 -17.87
CA ASN A 4 1.09 21.87 -17.63
C ASN A 4 1.56 21.39 -16.26
N LEU A 5 2.14 20.19 -16.20
CA LEU A 5 3.14 19.92 -15.18
C LEU A 5 4.21 21.00 -15.30
N THR A 6 4.40 21.79 -14.24
CA THR A 6 5.51 22.73 -14.26
C THR A 6 6.82 21.92 -14.25
N PRO A 7 7.91 22.43 -14.85
CA PRO A 7 9.20 21.76 -14.75
C PRO A 7 9.63 21.48 -13.30
N LEU A 8 9.13 22.29 -12.35
CA LEU A 8 9.31 22.10 -10.92
C LEU A 8 8.61 20.82 -10.42
N ASP A 9 7.36 20.57 -10.83
CA ASP A 9 6.62 19.36 -10.45
C ASP A 9 7.30 18.09 -10.94
N LEU A 10 7.83 18.11 -12.16
CA LEU A 10 8.58 17.00 -12.73
C LEU A 10 9.87 16.73 -11.93
N VAL A 11 10.59 17.79 -11.53
CA VAL A 11 11.79 17.67 -10.70
C VAL A 11 11.46 17.06 -9.33
N PHE A 12 10.38 17.50 -8.67
CA PHE A 12 9.95 16.92 -7.41
C PHE A 12 9.53 15.44 -7.57
N LEU A 13 8.84 15.10 -8.65
CA LEU A 13 8.43 13.73 -8.95
C LEU A 13 9.64 12.81 -9.15
N ILE A 14 10.60 13.23 -9.99
CA ILE A 14 11.83 12.49 -10.24
C ILE A 14 12.65 12.36 -8.95
N PHE A 15 12.77 13.43 -8.17
CA PHE A 15 13.46 13.41 -6.88
C PHE A 15 12.80 12.44 -5.90
N TYR A 16 11.46 12.43 -5.81
CA TYR A 16 10.71 11.50 -4.97
C TYR A 16 10.99 10.04 -5.37
N PHE A 17 10.84 9.70 -6.65
CA PHE A 17 11.14 8.34 -7.13
C PHE A 17 12.61 7.95 -6.92
N ALA A 18 13.55 8.88 -7.12
CA ALA A 18 14.96 8.65 -6.87
C ALA A 18 15.26 8.43 -5.38
N LEU A 19 14.61 9.17 -4.48
CA LEU A 19 14.73 9.01 -3.04
C LEU A 19 14.20 7.65 -2.59
N LEU A 20 13.02 7.24 -3.09
CA LEU A 20 12.47 5.91 -2.82
C LEU A 20 13.38 4.80 -3.34
N ALA A 21 13.85 4.90 -4.58
CA ALA A 21 14.77 3.92 -5.16
C ALA A 21 16.10 3.87 -4.41
N GLY A 22 16.63 5.02 -3.99
CA GLY A 22 17.87 5.13 -3.21
C GLY A 22 17.75 4.49 -1.83
N VAL A 23 16.65 4.71 -1.13
CA VAL A 23 16.37 4.07 0.16
C VAL A 23 16.18 2.57 -0.02
N GLY A 24 15.37 2.15 -1.00
CA GLY A 24 15.16 0.73 -1.31
C GLY A 24 16.47 0.00 -1.63
N PHE A 25 17.33 0.60 -2.45
CA PHE A 25 18.64 0.04 -2.81
C PHE A 25 19.63 0.01 -1.63
N HIS A 26 19.67 1.06 -0.81
CA HIS A 26 20.55 1.13 0.36
C HIS A 26 20.23 0.04 1.40
N PHE A 27 18.93 -0.22 1.63
CA PHE A 27 18.50 -1.27 2.55
C PHE A 27 18.58 -2.67 1.94
N SER A 28 18.37 -2.83 0.63
CA SER A 28 18.54 -4.10 -0.08
C SER A 28 19.99 -4.64 0.01
N ARG A 29 21.02 -3.78 -0.04
CA ARG A 29 22.43 -4.21 0.07
C ARG A 29 22.89 -4.63 1.47
N LYS A 30 22.09 -4.42 2.52
CA LYS A 30 22.45 -4.78 3.90
C LYS A 30 22.03 -6.21 4.30
N GLU A 31 21.29 -6.91 3.45
CA GLU A 31 20.71 -8.23 3.75
C GLU A 31 21.67 -9.37 3.34
N LYS A 32 22.11 -10.17 4.32
CA LYS A 32 22.94 -11.38 4.06
C LYS A 32 22.26 -12.69 4.47
N SER A 33 21.06 -12.67 5.07
CA SER A 33 20.38 -13.87 5.59
C SER A 33 18.87 -13.87 5.36
N SER A 34 18.32 -15.04 5.02
CA SER A 34 16.88 -15.27 4.77
C SER A 34 15.99 -14.96 5.98
N THR A 35 16.53 -15.03 7.20
CA THR A 35 15.79 -14.66 8.43
C THR A 35 15.67 -13.14 8.59
N GLU A 36 16.66 -12.36 8.17
CA GLU A 36 16.58 -10.89 8.19
C GLU A 36 15.61 -10.38 7.12
N TYR A 37 15.55 -11.09 5.99
CA TYR A 37 14.67 -10.81 4.86
C TYR A 37 13.18 -10.98 5.21
N PHE A 38 12.83 -11.99 6.00
CA PHE A 38 11.43 -12.28 6.39
C PHE A 38 11.00 -11.63 7.71
N LEU A 39 11.90 -11.47 8.69
CA LEU A 39 11.52 -11.04 10.05
C LEU A 39 11.84 -9.57 10.38
N ALA A 40 12.45 -8.82 9.45
CA ALA A 40 12.96 -7.47 9.70
C ALA A 40 13.74 -7.36 11.04
N GLY A 41 14.41 -8.45 11.42
CA GLY A 41 15.29 -8.53 12.58
C GLY A 41 14.70 -8.10 13.94
N ARG A 42 13.45 -8.42 14.32
CA ARG A 42 12.88 -8.25 15.70
C ARG A 42 13.05 -6.87 16.40
N LYS A 43 13.68 -5.87 15.77
CA LYS A 43 14.05 -4.54 16.31
C LYS A 43 13.39 -3.41 15.52
N VAL A 44 12.38 -3.72 14.71
CA VAL A 44 11.55 -2.69 14.08
C VAL A 44 10.72 -2.03 15.19
N GLY A 45 10.92 -0.73 15.38
CA GLY A 45 10.13 0.03 16.35
C GLY A 45 8.63 -0.07 16.06
N TRP A 46 7.79 -0.09 17.09
CA TRP A 46 6.34 -0.27 16.95
C TRP A 46 5.69 0.75 15.99
N ILE A 47 6.23 1.97 15.92
CA ILE A 47 5.80 3.02 14.97
C ILE A 47 6.02 2.58 13.52
N ALA A 48 7.16 1.98 13.20
CA ALA A 48 7.46 1.52 11.84
C ALA A 48 6.60 0.33 11.43
N ILE A 49 6.24 -0.55 12.36
CA ILE A 49 5.27 -1.64 12.12
C ILE A 49 3.88 -1.06 11.84
N GLY A 50 3.42 -0.11 12.66
CA GLY A 50 2.14 0.57 12.47
C GLY A 50 2.07 1.33 11.14
N ALA A 51 3.13 2.05 10.79
CA ALA A 51 3.24 2.77 9.52
C ALA A 51 3.22 1.81 8.33
N SER A 52 3.95 0.70 8.37
CA SER A 52 3.92 -0.30 7.28
C SER A 52 2.55 -0.97 7.14
N LEU A 53 1.87 -1.30 8.27
CA LEU A 53 0.50 -1.80 8.23
C LEU A 53 -0.47 -0.78 7.63
N PHE A 54 -0.31 0.50 7.96
CA PHE A 54 -1.09 1.60 7.39
C PHE A 54 -0.82 1.75 5.89
N ALA A 55 0.44 1.89 5.47
CA ALA A 55 0.81 1.99 4.06
C ALA A 55 0.37 0.79 3.22
N SER A 56 0.42 -0.42 3.79
CA SER A 56 -0.06 -1.64 3.11
C SER A 56 -1.57 -1.65 2.93
N ASN A 57 -2.32 -0.94 3.78
CA ASN A 57 -3.77 -0.87 3.69
C ASN A 57 -4.23 0.25 2.73
N ILE A 58 -3.54 1.40 2.76
CA ILE A 58 -3.86 2.56 1.95
C ILE A 58 -3.27 2.41 0.55
N SER A 59 -4.13 2.33 -0.46
CA SER A 59 -3.76 2.35 -1.87
C SER A 59 -4.44 3.49 -2.63
N SER A 60 -4.11 3.65 -3.92
CA SER A 60 -4.74 4.64 -4.81
C SER A 60 -6.27 4.55 -4.84
N GLU A 61 -6.86 3.40 -4.48
CA GLU A 61 -8.31 3.23 -4.36
C GLU A 61 -8.93 4.10 -3.25
N HIS A 62 -8.17 4.42 -2.19
CA HIS A 62 -8.64 5.27 -1.10
C HIS A 62 -8.67 6.74 -1.55
N PHE A 63 -7.62 7.19 -2.24
CA PHE A 63 -7.54 8.58 -2.70
C PHE A 63 -8.50 8.91 -3.83
N ILE A 64 -8.77 7.99 -4.76
CA ILE A 64 -9.69 8.25 -5.88
C ILE A 64 -11.09 7.72 -5.57
N GLY A 65 -11.20 6.49 -5.07
CA GLY A 65 -12.47 5.81 -4.85
C GLY A 65 -13.21 6.29 -3.62
N LEU A 66 -12.56 6.33 -2.44
CA LEU A 66 -13.22 6.82 -1.23
C LEU A 66 -13.44 8.32 -1.27
N ALA A 67 -12.51 9.12 -1.81
CA ALA A 67 -12.73 10.55 -1.98
C ALA A 67 -13.91 10.85 -2.93
N GLY A 68 -13.99 10.16 -4.07
CA GLY A 68 -15.14 10.30 -4.98
C GLY A 68 -16.46 9.82 -4.36
N SER A 69 -16.41 8.76 -3.57
CA SER A 69 -17.58 8.30 -2.81
C SER A 69 -17.97 9.28 -1.69
N GLY A 70 -17.00 9.93 -1.06
CA GLY A 70 -17.22 10.99 -0.07
C GLY A 70 -17.84 12.24 -0.68
N ALA A 71 -17.41 12.62 -1.90
CA ALA A 71 -18.01 13.74 -2.63
C ALA A 71 -19.47 13.49 -3.02
N SER A 72 -19.83 12.24 -3.34
CA SER A 72 -21.20 11.88 -3.79
C SER A 72 -22.14 11.46 -2.67
N ARG A 73 -21.64 10.79 -1.62
CA ARG A 73 -22.43 10.21 -0.52
C ARG A 73 -22.12 10.80 0.86
N GLY A 74 -21.24 11.79 0.93
CA GLY A 74 -20.85 12.48 2.16
C GLY A 74 -19.96 11.64 3.08
N LEU A 75 -19.85 12.09 4.34
CA LEU A 75 -18.96 11.51 5.36
C LEU A 75 -19.35 10.10 5.81
N ALA A 76 -20.54 9.60 5.47
CA ALA A 76 -21.00 8.27 5.85
C ALA A 76 -20.07 7.15 5.36
N VAL A 77 -19.37 7.37 4.24
CA VAL A 77 -18.37 6.42 3.70
C VAL A 77 -17.17 6.25 4.66
N GLY A 78 -16.85 7.27 5.46
CA GLY A 78 -15.77 7.22 6.45
C GLY A 78 -16.00 6.21 7.58
N HIS A 79 -17.24 5.74 7.77
CA HIS A 79 -17.54 4.70 8.74
C HIS A 79 -16.77 3.39 8.48
N PHE A 80 -16.46 3.08 7.22
CA PHE A 80 -15.64 1.90 6.88
C PHE A 80 -14.25 1.95 7.54
N GLU A 81 -13.61 3.11 7.53
CA GLU A 81 -12.27 3.30 8.12
C GLU A 81 -12.31 3.37 9.64
N TRP A 82 -13.32 4.03 10.20
CA TRP A 82 -13.47 4.11 11.66
C TRP A 82 -13.67 2.72 12.27
N LEU A 83 -14.53 1.91 11.66
CA LEU A 83 -14.79 0.55 12.11
C LEU A 83 -13.56 -0.37 11.91
N ALA A 84 -12.81 -0.19 10.82
CA ALA A 84 -11.56 -0.91 10.59
C ALA A 84 -10.54 -0.66 11.70
N ALA A 85 -10.38 0.59 12.17
CA ALA A 85 -9.48 0.92 13.27
C ALA A 85 -9.81 0.14 14.56
N PHE A 86 -11.09 0.04 14.93
CA PHE A 86 -11.52 -0.75 16.08
C PHE A 86 -11.28 -2.26 15.89
N ILE A 87 -11.57 -2.80 14.71
CA ILE A 87 -11.35 -4.22 14.41
C ILE A 87 -9.86 -4.56 14.47
N VAL A 88 -8.97 -3.69 13.97
CA VAL A 88 -7.52 -3.91 14.03
C VAL A 88 -7.01 -3.98 15.47
N LEU A 89 -7.55 -3.17 16.38
CA LEU A 89 -7.22 -3.27 17.81
C LEU A 89 -7.63 -4.62 18.40
N ILE A 90 -8.84 -5.11 18.07
CA ILE A 90 -9.33 -6.42 18.51
C ILE A 90 -8.46 -7.54 17.92
N LEU A 91 -8.12 -7.45 16.63
CA LEU A 91 -7.20 -8.37 15.97
C LEU A 91 -5.85 -8.43 16.70
N GLY A 92 -5.30 -7.25 17.00
CA GLY A 92 -4.03 -7.08 17.71
C GLY A 92 -4.02 -7.72 19.09
N TRP A 93 -5.08 -7.57 19.88
CA TRP A 93 -5.11 -8.10 21.24
C TRP A 93 -5.52 -9.57 21.29
N VAL A 94 -6.52 -9.98 20.51
CA VAL A 94 -7.10 -11.32 20.61
C VAL A 94 -6.40 -12.32 19.70
N PHE A 95 -6.15 -11.96 18.44
CA PHE A 95 -5.71 -12.91 17.43
C PHE A 95 -4.18 -12.98 17.28
N VAL A 96 -3.47 -11.85 17.40
CA VAL A 96 -1.99 -11.85 17.29
C VAL A 96 -1.31 -12.79 18.28
N PRO A 97 -1.66 -12.83 19.59
CA PRO A 97 -1.03 -13.77 20.52
C PRO A 97 -1.24 -15.23 20.12
N PHE A 98 -2.37 -15.53 19.50
CA PHE A 98 -2.71 -16.87 19.04
C PHE A 98 -1.93 -17.25 17.78
N TYR A 99 -1.81 -16.35 16.81
CA TYR A 99 -0.99 -16.57 15.60
C TYR A 99 0.49 -16.73 15.94
N LEU A 100 1.03 -15.88 16.83
CA LEU A 100 2.43 -15.97 17.25
C LEU A 100 2.75 -17.31 17.95
N LYS A 101 1.83 -17.82 18.78
CA LYS A 101 1.98 -19.14 19.42
C LYS A 101 1.93 -20.30 18.45
N SER A 102 1.19 -20.16 17.34
CA SER A 102 1.06 -21.22 16.34
C SER A 102 2.30 -21.40 15.47
N GLY A 103 3.23 -20.43 15.46
CA GLY A 103 4.50 -20.51 14.72
C GLY A 103 4.31 -20.65 13.20
N VAL A 104 3.22 -20.09 12.67
CA VAL A 104 2.91 -20.03 11.24
C VAL A 104 3.26 -18.65 10.71
N PHE A 105 3.66 -18.59 9.44
CA PHE A 105 4.06 -17.33 8.80
C PHE A 105 2.95 -16.76 7.93
N THR A 106 2.00 -17.58 7.49
CA THR A 106 0.91 -17.16 6.60
C THR A 106 -0.46 -17.63 7.08
N MET A 107 -1.52 -16.91 6.71
CA MET A 107 -2.90 -17.31 7.04
C MET A 107 -3.31 -18.66 6.42
N PRO A 108 -2.96 -18.98 5.15
CA PRO A 108 -3.26 -20.30 4.61
C PRO A 108 -2.51 -21.44 5.34
N GLU A 109 -1.28 -21.21 5.80
CA GLU A 109 -0.54 -22.17 6.63
C GLU A 109 -1.21 -22.37 8.00
N PHE A 110 -1.72 -21.29 8.60
CA PHE A 110 -2.51 -21.37 9.82
C PHE A 110 -3.73 -22.31 9.64
N LEU A 111 -4.48 -22.16 8.55
CA LEU A 111 -5.62 -23.03 8.26
C LEU A 111 -5.20 -24.48 7.94
N GLU A 112 -4.04 -24.68 7.29
CA GLU A 112 -3.51 -26.02 7.04
C GLU A 112 -3.28 -26.78 8.35
N ARG A 113 -2.62 -26.14 9.33
CA ARG A 113 -2.35 -26.73 10.64
C ARG A 113 -3.63 -26.95 11.45
N ARG A 114 -4.63 -26.09 11.29
CA ARG A 114 -5.89 -26.16 12.06
C ARG A 114 -6.90 -27.16 11.50
N TYR A 115 -6.96 -27.31 10.18
CA TYR A 115 -7.97 -28.11 9.47
C TYR A 115 -7.32 -29.17 8.58
N ASN A 116 -6.93 -28.82 7.36
CA ASN A 116 -6.30 -29.71 6.40
C ASN A 116 -5.68 -28.94 5.20
N LYS A 117 -4.93 -29.66 4.35
CA LYS A 117 -4.32 -29.13 3.13
C LYS A 117 -5.34 -28.60 2.11
N SER A 118 -6.55 -29.15 2.08
CA SER A 118 -7.62 -28.69 1.19
C SER A 118 -8.09 -27.28 1.56
N SER A 119 -8.24 -26.97 2.85
CA SER A 119 -8.56 -25.62 3.34
C SER A 119 -7.49 -24.59 2.95
N ARG A 120 -6.21 -24.97 3.00
CA ARG A 120 -5.12 -24.11 2.51
C ARG A 120 -5.27 -23.79 1.04
N MET A 121 -5.47 -24.80 0.20
CA MET A 121 -5.59 -24.59 -1.24
C MET A 121 -6.81 -23.75 -1.58
N TYR A 122 -7.94 -24.00 -0.92
CA TYR A 122 -9.14 -23.19 -1.11
C TYR A 122 -8.89 -21.71 -0.78
N LEU A 123 -8.38 -21.42 0.42
CA LEU A 123 -8.12 -20.03 0.83
C LEU A 123 -7.08 -19.36 -0.07
N THR A 124 -6.01 -20.07 -0.42
CA THR A 124 -4.93 -19.53 -1.27
C THR A 124 -5.47 -19.16 -2.66
N SER A 125 -6.21 -20.07 -3.29
CA SER A 125 -6.77 -19.83 -4.63
C SER A 125 -7.76 -18.67 -4.63
N VAL A 126 -8.71 -18.66 -3.68
CA VAL A 126 -9.69 -17.57 -3.56
C VAL A 126 -9.01 -16.24 -3.26
N SER A 127 -8.01 -16.23 -2.38
CA SER A 127 -7.28 -15.01 -2.02
C SER A 127 -6.49 -14.47 -3.21
N ILE A 128 -5.71 -15.30 -3.91
CA ILE A 128 -4.91 -14.85 -5.07
C ILE A 128 -5.83 -14.27 -6.16
N ILE A 129 -6.88 -15.01 -6.53
CA ILE A 129 -7.83 -14.56 -7.55
C ILE A 129 -8.51 -13.26 -7.10
N GLY A 130 -8.97 -13.22 -5.84
CA GLY A 130 -9.58 -12.02 -5.26
C GLY A 130 -8.66 -10.82 -5.29
N TYR A 131 -7.40 -10.96 -4.85
CA TYR A 131 -6.42 -9.86 -4.85
C TYR A 131 -6.10 -9.35 -6.25
N VAL A 132 -5.93 -10.24 -7.24
CA VAL A 132 -5.67 -9.85 -8.63
C VAL A 132 -6.87 -9.08 -9.21
N LEU A 133 -8.08 -9.60 -9.03
CA LEU A 133 -9.29 -9.02 -9.63
C LEU A 133 -9.76 -7.75 -8.92
N THR A 134 -9.57 -7.63 -7.61
CA THR A 134 -10.08 -6.49 -6.84
C THR A 134 -8.98 -5.46 -6.57
N LYS A 135 -8.04 -5.78 -5.69
CA LYS A 135 -6.99 -4.85 -5.23
C LYS A 135 -6.06 -4.40 -6.36
N ILE A 136 -5.47 -5.34 -7.10
CA ILE A 136 -4.47 -5.01 -8.11
C ILE A 136 -5.13 -4.29 -9.29
N SER A 137 -6.26 -4.80 -9.79
CA SER A 137 -6.98 -4.18 -10.91
C SER A 137 -7.44 -2.76 -10.60
N VAL A 138 -8.04 -2.52 -9.42
CA VAL A 138 -8.49 -1.17 -9.02
C VAL A 138 -7.31 -0.23 -8.84
N THR A 139 -6.20 -0.70 -8.26
CA THR A 139 -5.00 0.12 -8.09
C THR A 139 -4.37 0.51 -9.43
N LEU A 140 -4.30 -0.42 -10.39
CA LEU A 140 -3.79 -0.15 -11.73
C LEU A 140 -4.70 0.79 -12.52
N PHE A 141 -6.02 0.63 -12.39
CA PHE A 141 -6.98 1.53 -13.04
C PHE A 141 -6.90 2.95 -12.46
N ALA A 142 -6.90 3.08 -11.13
CA ALA A 142 -6.76 4.36 -10.44
C ALA A 142 -5.43 5.06 -10.79
N GLY A 143 -4.32 4.32 -10.78
CA GLY A 143 -3.01 4.84 -11.18
C GLY A 143 -2.94 5.20 -12.66
N GLY A 144 -3.55 4.38 -13.53
CA GLY A 144 -3.63 4.64 -14.97
C GLY A 144 -4.43 5.89 -15.30
N LEU A 145 -5.54 6.13 -14.59
CA LEU A 145 -6.31 7.37 -14.72
C LEU A 145 -5.49 8.61 -14.32
N LEU A 146 -4.72 8.52 -13.24
CA LEU A 146 -3.82 9.61 -12.83
C LEU A 146 -2.75 9.88 -13.90
N LEU A 147 -2.11 8.84 -14.44
CA LEU A 147 -1.11 9.02 -15.49
C LEU A 147 -1.72 9.53 -16.80
N HIS A 148 -2.96 9.16 -17.11
CA HIS A 148 -3.70 9.72 -18.23
C HIS A 148 -3.92 11.24 -18.06
N GLU A 149 -4.37 11.67 -16.89
CA GLU A 149 -4.59 13.09 -16.59
C GLU A 149 -3.31 13.92 -16.59
N ILE A 150 -2.18 13.33 -16.15
CA ILE A 150 -0.90 14.03 -16.00
C ILE A 150 -0.07 14.03 -17.29
N LEU A 151 0.04 12.88 -17.96
CA LEU A 151 0.94 12.66 -19.11
C LEU A 151 0.19 12.54 -20.45
N GLY A 152 -1.14 12.44 -20.43
CA GLY A 152 -1.95 12.20 -21.63
C GLY A 152 -1.82 10.80 -22.21
N TRP A 153 -1.22 9.86 -21.47
CA TRP A 153 -1.03 8.47 -21.93
C TRP A 153 -2.32 7.69 -21.88
N ASP A 154 -2.51 6.73 -22.79
CA ASP A 154 -3.65 5.81 -22.70
C ASP A 154 -3.59 5.00 -21.37
N ILE A 155 -4.77 4.68 -20.83
CA ILE A 155 -4.89 3.97 -19.54
C ILE A 155 -4.22 2.59 -19.63
N ALA A 156 -4.32 1.90 -20.78
CA ALA A 156 -3.70 0.59 -20.95
C ALA A 156 -2.17 0.69 -20.95
N THR A 157 -1.60 1.68 -21.64
CA THR A 157 -0.14 1.93 -21.65
C THR A 157 0.37 2.27 -20.25
N SER A 158 -0.38 3.10 -19.53
CA SER A 158 -0.06 3.49 -18.15
C SER A 158 -0.07 2.30 -17.19
N ALA A 159 -1.10 1.44 -17.28
CA ALA A 159 -1.19 0.24 -16.46
C ALA A 159 -0.04 -0.75 -16.73
N ILE A 160 0.31 -0.98 -18.00
CA ILE A 160 1.43 -1.86 -18.38
C ILE A 160 2.76 -1.31 -17.82
N ALA A 161 3.01 0.00 -17.99
CA ALA A 161 4.21 0.63 -17.45
C ALA A 161 4.31 0.49 -15.92
N MET A 162 3.21 0.72 -15.21
CA MET A 162 3.14 0.54 -13.76
C MET A 162 3.45 -0.90 -13.33
N VAL A 163 2.89 -1.91 -14.00
CA VAL A 163 3.15 -3.32 -13.68
C VAL A 163 4.61 -3.67 -13.90
N ILE A 164 5.23 -3.20 -14.99
CA ILE A 164 6.64 -3.47 -15.29
C ILE A 164 7.54 -2.84 -14.22
N VAL A 165 7.33 -1.56 -13.90
CA VAL A 165 8.14 -0.85 -12.91
C VAL A 165 7.96 -1.46 -11.51
N ALA A 166 6.72 -1.71 -11.10
CA ALA A 166 6.42 -2.34 -9.81
C ALA A 166 7.00 -3.76 -9.73
N GLY A 167 6.94 -4.53 -10.81
CA GLY A 167 7.51 -5.87 -10.90
C GLY A 167 9.04 -5.84 -10.74
N ILE A 168 9.74 -4.98 -11.48
CA ILE A 168 11.20 -4.82 -11.38
C ILE A 168 11.59 -4.42 -9.95
N TYR A 169 10.92 -3.42 -9.38
CA TYR A 169 11.21 -2.94 -8.04
C TYR A 169 10.94 -4.02 -6.97
N THR A 170 9.86 -4.78 -7.10
CA THR A 170 9.49 -5.84 -6.14
C THR A 170 10.50 -6.99 -6.18
N VAL A 171 10.92 -7.42 -7.38
CA VAL A 171 11.89 -8.50 -7.56
C VAL A 171 13.28 -8.09 -7.08
N ALA A 172 13.68 -6.84 -7.28
CA ALA A 172 15.01 -6.35 -6.90
C ALA A 172 15.13 -5.92 -5.43
N GLY A 173 14.04 -5.42 -4.81
CA GLY A 173 14.07 -4.80 -3.49
C GLY A 173 13.98 -5.78 -2.31
N GLY A 174 13.11 -6.77 -2.39
CA GLY A 174 12.84 -7.69 -1.27
C GLY A 174 11.98 -7.11 -0.13
N LEU A 175 11.43 -7.98 0.73
CA LEU A 175 10.37 -7.61 1.69
C LEU A 175 10.78 -6.51 2.68
N LYS A 176 12.01 -6.53 3.20
CA LYS A 176 12.48 -5.53 4.17
C LYS A 176 12.74 -4.15 3.54
N ALA A 177 13.22 -4.10 2.29
CA ALA A 177 13.38 -2.84 1.58
C ALA A 177 12.02 -2.18 1.33
N ILE A 178 11.00 -2.99 1.00
CA ILE A 178 9.62 -2.54 0.85
C ILE A 178 9.10 -1.93 2.16
N VAL A 179 9.28 -2.60 3.31
CA VAL A 179 8.86 -2.05 4.61
C VAL A 179 9.48 -0.70 4.92
N HIS A 180 10.76 -0.49 4.61
CA HIS A 180 11.41 0.81 4.83
C HIS A 180 10.90 1.90 3.89
N VAL A 181 10.62 1.55 2.64
CA VAL A 181 9.98 2.46 1.68
C VAL A 181 8.55 2.80 2.11
N ASP A 182 7.79 1.84 2.62
CA ASP A 182 6.42 2.04 3.12
C ASP A 182 6.35 3.03 4.29
N VAL A 183 7.34 3.00 5.19
CA VAL A 183 7.41 3.97 6.31
C VAL A 183 7.60 5.39 5.80
N LEU A 184 8.48 5.59 4.81
CA LEU A 184 8.65 6.90 4.18
C LEU A 184 7.41 7.33 3.39
N GLN A 185 6.83 6.39 2.64
CA GLN A 185 5.61 6.62 1.87
C GLN A 185 4.45 7.01 2.78
N THR A 186 4.34 6.40 3.97
CA THR A 186 3.31 6.77 4.97
C THR A 186 3.38 8.25 5.34
N ALA A 187 4.58 8.76 5.61
CA ALA A 187 4.75 10.17 5.96
C ALA A 187 4.31 11.08 4.79
N VAL A 188 4.70 10.72 3.57
CA VAL A 188 4.32 11.47 2.36
C VAL A 188 2.80 11.43 2.12
N LEU A 189 2.17 10.28 2.32
CA LEU A 189 0.71 10.12 2.18
C LEU A 189 -0.06 10.96 3.21
N ILE A 190 0.40 11.00 4.47
CA ILE A 190 -0.24 11.80 5.52
C ILE A 190 -0.11 13.29 5.22
N ILE A 191 1.09 13.75 4.85
CA ILE A 191 1.33 15.15 4.50
C ILE A 191 0.51 15.54 3.26
N GLY A 192 0.50 14.68 2.23
CA GLY A 192 -0.25 14.88 0.99
C GLY A 192 -1.77 14.95 1.24
N ALA A 193 -2.33 13.99 1.98
CA ALA A 193 -3.75 13.98 2.32
C ALA A 193 -4.16 15.20 3.15
N THR A 194 -3.33 15.60 4.12
CA THR A 194 -3.60 16.78 4.96
C THR A 194 -3.59 18.05 4.11
N THR A 195 -2.58 18.21 3.24
CA THR A 195 -2.46 19.36 2.35
C THR A 195 -3.63 19.43 1.37
N LEU A 196 -3.99 18.31 0.73
CA LEU A 196 -5.15 18.23 -0.15
C LEU A 196 -6.44 18.59 0.56
N THR A 197 -6.62 18.15 1.82
CA THR A 197 -7.79 18.49 2.62
C THR A 197 -7.85 20.00 2.89
N ILE A 198 -6.74 20.61 3.34
CA ILE A 198 -6.68 22.06 3.63
C ILE A 198 -6.93 22.89 2.37
N LEU A 199 -6.32 22.53 1.24
CA LEU A 199 -6.53 23.23 -0.03
C LEU A 199 -7.96 23.07 -0.54
N GLY A 200 -8.52 21.86 -0.44
CA GLY A 200 -9.91 21.59 -0.82
C GLY A 200 -10.90 22.40 0.01
N LEU A 201 -10.68 22.49 1.32
CA LEU A 201 -11.46 23.32 2.23
C LEU A 201 -11.36 24.81 1.85
N HIS A 202 -10.13 25.31 1.65
CA HIS A 202 -9.91 26.69 1.23
C HIS A 202 -10.64 27.05 -0.09
N GLU A 203 -10.60 26.16 -1.08
CA GLU A 203 -11.26 26.38 -2.39
C GLU A 203 -12.79 26.38 -2.28
N VAL A 204 -13.36 25.60 -1.35
CA VAL A 204 -14.80 25.55 -1.08
C VAL A 204 -15.25 26.69 -0.15
N GLY A 205 -14.31 27.51 0.34
CA GLY A 205 -14.56 28.67 1.19
C GLY A 205 -14.60 28.37 2.69
N GLY A 206 -14.07 27.24 3.12
CA GLY A 206 -14.00 26.83 4.52
C GLY A 206 -13.22 25.55 4.71
#